data_AF-A0A9Y2I9A8-F1
#
_entry.id   AF-A0A9Y2I9A8-F1
#
_cell.length_a   1.000
_cell.length_b   1.000
_cell.length_c   1.000
_cell.angle_alpha   90.00
_cell.angle_beta   90.00
_cell.angle_gamma   90.00
#
_symmetry.space_group_name_H-M   'P 1'
#
loop_
_entity.id
_entity.type
_entity.pdbx_description
1 polymer ?
#
loop_
_entity_poly.entity_id
_entity_poly.type
_entity_poly.pdbx_seq_one_letter_code
_entity_poly.pdbx_strand_id
1 'polypeptide(L)' 'METLRDEAVPPAAQRAMRRAVGCKVVVAIDSDHSPQLSRPWELADVLERLAGLVPGATSAVRTAEV' A
#
# COMPACT_ATOMS: atom_id res chain seq x y z
N MET A 1 -0.12 -3.88 0.19
CA MET A 1 -0.63 -2.50 0.06
C MET A 1 -1.77 -2.32 1.05
N GLU A 2 -1.99 -1.10 1.58
CA GLU A 2 -3.14 -0.78 2.44
C GLU A 2 -4.05 0.23 1.74
N THR A 3 -5.35 -0.07 1.59
CA THR A 3 -6.36 0.82 1.00
C THR A 3 -7.22 1.40 2.14
N LEU A 4 -7.10 2.70 2.39
CA LEU A 4 -7.60 3.31 3.62
C LEU A 4 -9.13 3.43 3.73
N ARG A 5 -9.84 3.31 2.61
CA ARG A 5 -11.31 3.39 2.52
C ARG A 5 -11.93 2.09 2.00
N ASP A 6 -11.24 0.98 2.17
CA ASP A 6 -11.74 -0.34 1.77
C ASP A 6 -12.80 -0.85 2.74
N GLU A 7 -13.99 -1.13 2.21
CA GLU A 7 -15.10 -1.69 2.97
C GLU A 7 -15.21 -3.22 2.82
N ALA A 8 -14.61 -3.80 1.78
CA ALA A 8 -14.61 -5.24 1.55
C ALA A 8 -13.57 -5.95 2.43
N VAL A 9 -12.39 -5.34 2.59
CA VAL A 9 -11.37 -5.75 3.55
C VAL A 9 -10.97 -4.53 4.38
N PRO A 10 -11.61 -4.30 5.54
CA PRO A 10 -11.36 -3.10 6.33
C PRO A 10 -9.88 -2.90 6.69
N PRO A 11 -9.37 -1.66 6.82
CA PRO A 11 -7.95 -1.40 7.12
C PRO A 11 -7.42 -2.14 8.36
N ALA A 12 -8.26 -2.36 9.38
CA ALA A 12 -7.89 -3.14 10.55
C ALA A 12 -7.59 -4.61 10.21
N ALA A 13 -8.37 -5.22 9.32
CA ALA A 13 -8.15 -6.59 8.85
C ALA A 13 -6.89 -6.67 7.97
N GLN A 14 -6.68 -5.72 7.05
CA GLN A 14 -5.46 -5.63 6.25
C GLN A 14 -4.20 -5.54 7.13
N ARG A 15 -4.27 -4.74 8.21
CA ARG A 15 -3.20 -4.60 9.22
C ARG A 15 -2.94 -5.92 9.95
N ALA A 16 -3.98 -6.64 10.34
CA ALA A 16 -3.84 -7.94 10.99
C ALA A 16 -3.18 -8.96 10.05
N MET A 17 -3.63 -9.04 8.80
CA MET A 17 -3.07 -9.94 7.78
C MET A 17 -1.57 -9.68 7.57
N ARG A 18 -1.18 -8.43 7.37
CA ARG A 18 0.24 -8.12 7.12
C ARG A 18 1.15 -8.36 8.33
N ARG A 19 0.64 -8.20 9.56
CA ARG A 19 1.39 -8.54 10.78
C ARG A 19 1.59 -10.04 10.89
N ALA A 20 0.54 -10.82 10.62
CA ALA A 20 0.62 -12.28 10.64
C ALA A 20 1.64 -12.84 9.64
N VAL A 21 1.79 -12.20 8.48
CA VAL A 21 2.72 -12.61 7.41
C VAL A 21 4.11 -11.97 7.55
N GLY A 22 4.29 -10.95 8.40
CA GLY A 22 5.56 -10.25 8.55
C GLY A 22 5.96 -9.42 7.33
N CYS A 23 5.00 -8.73 6.69
CA CYS A 23 5.31 -7.89 5.53
C CYS A 23 6.24 -6.73 5.91
N LYS A 24 7.44 -6.68 5.31
CA LYS A 24 8.47 -5.67 5.61
C LYS A 24 8.16 -4.27 5.07
N VAL A 25 7.48 -4.22 3.92
CA VAL A 25 7.17 -2.98 3.20
C VAL A 25 5.67 -2.87 3.04
N VAL A 26 5.14 -1.73 3.46
CA VAL A 26 3.72 -1.42 3.32
C VAL A 26 3.59 -0.02 2.75
N VAL A 27 2.82 0.08 1.67
CA VAL A 27 2.41 1.34 1.09
C VAL A 27 0.91 1.50 1.33
N ALA A 28 0.51 2.65 1.85
CA ALA A 28 -0.89 3.01 2.06
C ALA A 28 -1.33 3.98 0.96
N ILE A 29 -2.49 3.74 0.37
CA ILE A 29 -3.13 4.61 -0.62
C ILE A 29 -4.50 5.03 -0.07
N ASP A 30 -4.82 6.32 -0.17
CA ASP A 30 -6.15 6.83 0.18
C ASP A 30 -7.18 6.52 -0.93
N SER A 31 -7.55 5.25 -0.97
CA SER A 31 -8.40 4.63 -1.99
C SER A 31 -9.44 3.70 -1.37
N ASP A 32 -10.49 3.44 -2.14
CA ASP A 32 -11.39 2.31 -1.96
C ASP A 32 -10.69 0.96 -2.24
N HIS A 33 -11.48 -0.12 -2.31
CA HIS A 33 -11.02 -1.49 -2.56
C HIS A 33 -10.24 -1.67 -3.87
N SER A 34 -10.47 -0.82 -4.87
CA SER A 34 -9.93 -1.00 -6.23
C SER A 34 -9.08 0.21 -6.67
N PRO A 35 -7.89 0.41 -6.08
CA PRO A 35 -7.00 1.51 -6.41
C PRO A 35 -6.55 1.52 -7.88
N GLN A 36 -6.55 0.38 -8.56
CA GLN A 36 -6.32 0.30 -10.01
C GLN A 36 -7.42 0.98 -10.85
N LEU A 37 -8.60 1.22 -10.27
CA LEU A 37 -9.71 1.93 -10.91
C LEU A 37 -9.83 3.37 -10.40
N SER A 38 -9.70 3.59 -9.09
CA SER A 38 -9.97 4.89 -8.45
C SER A 38 -8.73 5.77 -8.31
N ARG A 39 -7.52 5.19 -8.23
CA ARG A 39 -6.22 5.87 -8.09
C ARG A 39 -5.13 5.27 -9.01
N PRO A 40 -5.39 5.05 -10.31
CA PRO A 40 -4.50 4.25 -11.17
C PRO A 40 -3.08 4.82 -11.28
N TRP A 41 -2.94 6.15 -11.37
CA TRP A 41 -1.63 6.81 -11.49
C TRP A 41 -0.81 6.73 -10.21
N GLU A 42 -1.44 6.94 -9.06
CA GLU A 42 -0.78 6.80 -7.75
C GLU A 42 -0.36 5.34 -7.50
N LEU A 43 -1.19 4.38 -7.91
CA LEU A 43 -0.83 2.97 -7.87
C LEU A 43 0.36 2.65 -8.79
N ALA A 44 0.36 3.15 -10.02
CA ALA A 44 1.47 2.95 -10.96
C ALA A 44 2.78 3.49 -10.41
N ASP A 45 2.79 4.73 -9.91
CA ASP A 45 3.95 5.35 -9.27
C ASP A 45 4.52 4.50 -8.11
N VAL A 46 3.64 3.96 -7.27
CA VAL A 46 4.03 3.08 -6.16
C VAL A 46 4.66 1.80 -6.67
N LEU A 47 4.08 1.18 -7.70
CA LEU A 47 4.60 -0.06 -8.28
C LEU A 47 5.94 0.15 -8.97
N GLU A 48 6.11 1.23 -9.72
CA GLU A 48 7.38 1.57 -10.38
C GLU A 48 8.50 1.81 -9.36
N ARG A 49 8.20 2.46 -8.22
CA ARG A 49 9.15 2.65 -7.11
C ARG A 49 9.52 1.34 -6.45
N LEU A 50 8.55 0.46 -6.18
CA LEU A 50 8.81 -0.86 -5.59
C LEU A 50 9.62 -1.77 -6.53
N ALA A 51 9.44 -1.62 -7.85
CA ALA A 51 10.22 -2.32 -8.87
C ALA A 51 11.61 -1.71 -9.11
N GLY A 52 11.93 -0.58 -8.49
CA GLY A 52 13.20 0.13 -8.68
C GLY A 52 13.35 0.80 -10.04
N LEU A 53 12.23 1.06 -10.74
CA LEU A 53 12.21 1.64 -12.09
C LEU A 53 12.37 3.17 -12.07
N VAL A 54 12.12 3.83 -10.93
CA VAL A 54 12.27 5.28 -10.74
C VAL A 54 12.98 5.58 -9.41
N PRO A 55 13.99 6.46 -9.39
CA PRO A 55 14.60 6.92 -8.13
C PRO A 55 13.75 7.99 -7.44
N GLY A 56 13.41 7.83 -6.15
CA GLY A 56 12.68 8.86 -5.38
C GLY A 56 12.29 8.49 -3.95
N ALA A 57 12.26 9.49 -3.05
CA ALA A 57 12.23 9.39 -1.58
C ALA A 57 11.00 8.74 -0.92
N THR A 58 11.25 8.16 0.25
CA THR A 58 10.42 7.30 1.13
C THR A 58 9.24 8.00 1.83
N SER A 59 8.51 8.93 1.21
CA SER A 59 7.55 9.76 1.97
C SER A 59 6.23 9.07 2.36
N ALA A 60 5.86 7.95 1.73
CA ALA A 60 4.63 7.20 2.04
C ALA A 60 4.86 5.69 2.32
N VAL A 61 6.10 5.22 2.17
CA VAL A 61 6.47 3.84 2.48
C VAL A 61 6.68 3.76 3.98
N ARG A 62 5.76 3.14 4.70
CA ARG A 62 5.99 2.81 6.10
C ARG A 62 6.69 1.46 6.13
N THR A 63 7.92 1.43 6.64
CA THR A 63 8.51 0.18 7.10
C THR A 63 7.64 -0.33 8.24
N ALA A 64 7.18 -1.57 8.16
CA ALA A 64 6.49 -2.17 9.28
C ALA A 64 7.54 -2.46 10.37
N GLU A 65 7.45 -1.80 11.53
CA GLU A 65 8.16 -2.27 12.72
C GLU A 65 7.53 -3.60 13.16
N VAL A 66 8.41 -4.56 13.47
CA VAL A 66 8.07 -5.94 13.85
C VAL A 66 7.45 -5.97 15.23
#